data_AF-A0A1V0Q251-F1
#
_entry.id   AF-A0A1V0Q251-F1
#
_cell.length_a   1.000
_cell.length_b   1.000
_cell.length_c   1.000
_cell.angle_alpha   90.00
_cell.angle_beta   90.00
_cell.angle_gamma   90.00
#
_symmetry.space_group_name_H-M   'P 1'
#
loop_
_entity.id
_entity.type
_entity.pdbx_description
1 polymer ?
#
loop_
_entity_poly.entity_id
_entity_poly.type
_entity_poly.pdbx_seq_one_letter_code
_entity_poly.pdbx_strand_id
1 'polypeptide(L)'
;MPTNFSPAAFEHLLFPLHRSVYTSIERKLCYAEASRPGSLAGAAAFARRTNGLGTLEPVPKDLLEDIRLPDFDIRLVVAGDGKLRKETRHKAEFTPHSQRPSLGYPGAHLVVVVATHTHQHAFIMPLGFALRALEDVTLRPGGFQVYQHHLYPSTDPLLFAPQIDGQKTELPYKTLASSGLLYTGLTGRSWARRYQEHKYAAGRGSQTLFHIALRGEFFHVVKTEHEILRAGLDRDTAVHVEEVVIEERSLYPVHQRGLNMIPGGDAGLRFLARLGRSGTRRPDPEAGDEAYIDGLNEMLGARRTGCAPDASAIARLWAEDLDFRIGATCGRADRLSQLQITFARIWSACGWDEDKIAGKLNGIDHRRANTGQVRRLLSGQSYNEIPNVLPKAGKPRGRDPDEDDPSGS
;
A
#
# COMPACT_ATOMS: atom_id res chain seq x y z
N MET A 1 32.23 -17.88 17.74
CA MET A 1 31.72 -16.51 17.91
C MET A 1 30.22 -16.58 18.06
N PRO A 2 29.59 -15.81 18.96
CA PRO A 2 28.14 -15.76 19.07
C PRO A 2 27.54 -15.28 17.73
N THR A 3 26.45 -15.91 17.29
CA THR A 3 25.75 -15.52 16.06
C THR A 3 25.00 -14.22 16.29
N ASN A 4 25.18 -13.21 15.45
CA ASN A 4 24.46 -11.94 15.56
C ASN A 4 23.12 -11.97 14.83
N PHE A 5 23.02 -12.74 13.74
CA PHE A 5 21.81 -12.89 12.94
C PHE A 5 20.79 -13.80 13.64
N SER A 6 19.52 -13.43 13.54
CA SER A 6 18.39 -14.25 13.94
C SER A 6 17.63 -14.76 12.70
N PRO A 7 17.80 -16.05 12.32
CA PRO A 7 16.94 -16.65 11.31
C PRO A 7 15.46 -16.60 11.69
N ALA A 8 15.14 -16.76 12.97
CA ALA A 8 13.76 -16.70 13.45
C ALA A 8 13.13 -15.32 13.23
N ALA A 9 13.82 -14.24 13.62
CA ALA A 9 13.33 -12.88 13.39
C ALA A 9 13.19 -12.57 11.90
N PHE A 10 14.18 -12.96 11.10
CA PHE A 10 14.13 -12.80 9.64
C PHE A 10 12.95 -13.53 9.01
N GLU A 11 12.76 -14.81 9.34
CA GLU A 11 11.68 -15.64 8.79
C GLU A 11 10.30 -15.19 9.25
N HIS A 12 10.20 -14.62 10.46
CA HIS A 12 8.95 -14.05 10.97
C HIS A 12 8.51 -12.83 10.15
N LEU A 13 9.45 -11.96 9.77
CA LEU A 13 9.17 -10.76 8.98
C LEU A 13 9.10 -11.03 7.48
N LEU A 14 9.84 -12.01 6.97
CA LEU A 14 9.88 -12.35 5.55
C LEU A 14 9.53 -13.82 5.33
N PHE A 15 10.50 -14.64 4.97
CA PHE A 15 10.30 -16.02 4.53
C PHE A 15 11.56 -16.87 4.76
N PRO A 16 11.43 -18.21 4.81
CA PRO A 16 12.56 -19.10 4.94
C PRO A 16 13.46 -19.10 3.69
N LEU A 17 14.77 -19.06 3.94
CA LEU A 17 15.86 -19.16 2.97
C LEU A 17 16.67 -20.44 3.21
N HIS A 18 17.49 -20.82 2.23
CA HIS A 18 18.40 -21.94 2.41
C HIS A 18 19.46 -21.63 3.49
N ARG A 19 19.86 -22.62 4.29
CA ARG A 19 20.81 -22.44 5.41
C ARG A 19 22.13 -21.77 5.00
N SER A 20 22.65 -22.05 3.79
CA SER A 20 23.88 -21.43 3.29
C SER A 20 23.77 -19.90 3.16
N VAL A 21 22.57 -19.40 2.89
CA VAL A 21 22.29 -17.97 2.78
C VAL A 21 22.42 -17.29 4.14
N TYR A 22 21.84 -17.89 5.19
CA TYR A 22 22.00 -17.40 6.56
C TYR A 22 23.47 -17.38 7.00
N THR A 23 24.24 -18.42 6.67
CA THR A 23 25.68 -18.46 6.92
C THR A 23 26.41 -17.31 6.22
N SER A 24 26.00 -16.94 5.00
CA SER A 24 26.60 -15.84 4.25
C SER A 24 26.29 -14.47 4.85
N ILE A 25 25.04 -14.27 5.30
CA ILE A 25 24.64 -13.07 6.04
C ILE A 25 25.45 -12.96 7.33
N GLU A 26 25.53 -14.02 8.13
CA GLU A 26 26.29 -14.03 9.38
C GLU A 26 27.77 -13.69 9.14
N ARG A 27 28.39 -14.24 8.10
CA ARG A 27 29.78 -13.89 7.74
C ARG A 27 29.95 -12.41 7.43
N LYS A 28 28.99 -11.79 6.73
CA LYS A 28 29.02 -10.35 6.45
C LYS A 28 28.85 -9.53 7.73
N LEU A 29 27.95 -9.94 8.62
CA LEU A 29 27.76 -9.28 9.91
C LEU A 29 29.02 -9.36 10.78
N CYS A 30 29.64 -10.55 10.89
CA CYS A 30 30.91 -10.71 11.60
C CYS A 30 32.03 -9.84 11.00
N TYR A 31 32.12 -9.76 9.67
CA TYR A 31 33.09 -8.90 9.01
C TYR A 31 32.84 -7.42 9.29
N ALA A 32 31.57 -6.98 9.23
CA ALA A 32 31.20 -5.61 9.53
C ALA A 32 31.53 -5.24 10.98
N GLU A 33 31.19 -6.09 11.93
CA GLU A 33 31.46 -5.87 13.36
C GLU A 33 32.97 -5.88 13.67
N ALA A 34 33.74 -6.78 13.04
CA ALA A 34 35.20 -6.79 13.18
C ALA A 34 35.86 -5.53 12.59
N SER A 35 35.34 -5.05 11.46
CA SER A 35 35.86 -3.85 10.79
C SER A 35 35.44 -2.56 11.50
N ARG A 36 34.25 -2.57 12.11
CA ARG A 36 33.65 -1.42 12.80
C ARG A 36 32.88 -1.90 14.04
N PRO A 37 33.59 -2.10 15.17
CA PRO A 37 32.96 -2.53 16.41
C PRO A 37 31.84 -1.57 16.85
N GLY A 38 30.75 -2.16 17.34
CA GLY A 38 29.55 -1.49 17.80
C GLY A 38 28.53 -1.15 16.71
N SER A 39 28.82 -1.40 15.43
CA SER A 39 27.92 -1.04 14.33
C SER A 39 26.62 -1.85 14.33
N LEU A 40 26.68 -3.15 14.66
CA LEU A 40 25.48 -3.98 14.76
C LEU A 40 24.62 -3.62 15.98
N ALA A 41 25.27 -3.34 17.10
CA ALA A 41 24.60 -2.84 18.30
C ALA A 41 23.90 -1.50 18.02
N GLY A 42 24.57 -0.60 17.28
CA GLY A 42 23.98 0.66 16.85
C GLY A 42 22.79 0.49 15.91
N ALA A 43 22.85 -0.45 14.95
CA ALA A 43 21.72 -0.77 14.07
C ALA A 43 20.49 -1.28 14.86
N ALA A 44 20.71 -2.14 15.86
CA ALA A 44 19.65 -2.63 16.75
C ALA A 44 19.08 -1.50 17.62
N ALA A 45 19.95 -0.70 18.26
CA ALA A 45 19.52 0.43 19.09
C ALA A 45 18.68 1.43 18.30
N PHE A 46 19.12 1.77 17.08
CA PHE A 46 18.41 2.68 16.21
C PHE A 46 17.02 2.16 15.85
N ALA A 47 16.94 0.94 15.32
CA ALA A 47 15.66 0.33 14.93
C ALA A 47 14.69 0.25 16.12
N ARG A 48 15.18 -0.02 17.34
CA ARG A 48 14.35 -0.01 18.57
C ARG A 48 13.83 1.38 18.89
N ARG A 49 14.69 2.41 18.91
CA ARG A 49 14.32 3.78 19.30
C ARG A 49 13.41 4.45 18.29
N THR A 50 13.52 4.11 17.00
CA THR A 50 12.68 4.68 15.95
C THR A 50 11.46 3.84 15.60
N ASN A 51 11.24 2.70 16.28
CA ASN A 51 10.19 1.76 15.89
C ASN A 51 8.78 2.37 15.98
N GLY A 52 8.53 3.20 17.01
CA GLY A 52 7.25 3.86 17.19
C GLY A 52 7.07 5.15 16.40
N LEU A 53 8.11 5.64 15.72
CA LEU A 53 8.09 6.95 15.05
C LEU A 53 7.54 6.83 13.63
N GLY A 54 6.84 7.88 13.18
CA GLY A 54 6.47 8.07 11.78
C GLY A 54 7.70 8.17 10.86
N THR A 55 7.56 7.91 9.56
CA THR A 55 8.70 7.87 8.63
C THR A 55 9.35 9.23 8.32
N LEU A 56 8.64 10.34 8.55
CA LEU A 56 9.16 11.70 8.39
C LEU A 56 9.25 12.47 9.72
N GLU A 57 8.89 11.84 10.84
CA GLU A 57 9.15 12.43 12.14
C GLU A 57 10.67 12.58 12.29
N PRO A 58 11.16 13.80 12.57
CA PRO A 58 12.59 13.99 12.74
C PRO A 58 13.03 13.12 13.90
N VAL A 59 13.98 12.22 13.63
CA VAL A 59 14.57 11.42 14.70
C VAL A 59 15.27 12.40 15.65
N PRO A 60 14.81 12.54 16.90
CA PRO A 60 15.41 13.48 17.83
C PRO A 60 16.90 13.22 17.97
N LYS A 61 17.72 14.26 17.94
CA LYS A 61 19.20 14.12 17.90
C LYS A 61 19.71 13.36 19.13
N ASP A 62 19.10 13.59 20.28
CA ASP A 62 19.33 12.91 21.55
C ASP A 62 19.08 11.39 21.46
N LEU A 63 18.17 10.93 20.59
CA LEU A 63 18.02 9.50 20.33
C LEU A 63 19.20 8.88 19.58
N LEU A 64 20.13 9.68 19.05
CA LEU A 64 21.26 9.23 18.22
C LEU A 64 22.64 9.51 18.82
N GLU A 65 22.74 10.28 19.90
CA GLU A 65 24.03 10.78 20.43
C GLU A 65 25.02 9.68 20.82
N ASP A 66 24.53 8.51 21.23
CA ASP A 66 25.30 7.33 21.63
C ASP A 66 25.26 6.18 20.61
N ILE A 67 24.62 6.38 19.44
CA ILE A 67 24.44 5.33 18.44
C ILE A 67 25.48 5.44 17.33
N ARG A 68 26.26 4.37 17.16
CA ARG A 68 27.11 4.20 15.99
C ARG A 68 26.36 3.47 14.87
N LEU A 69 25.78 4.23 13.94
CA LEU A 69 25.07 3.66 12.80
C LEU A 69 26.04 3.03 11.77
N PRO A 70 25.67 1.90 11.15
CA PRO A 70 26.32 1.47 9.92
C PRO A 70 26.01 2.46 8.78
N ASP A 71 26.97 2.65 7.87
CA ASP A 71 26.86 3.47 6.66
C ASP A 71 26.66 2.64 5.39
N PHE A 72 26.23 1.38 5.57
CA PHE A 72 26.05 0.40 4.52
C PHE A 72 24.75 -0.37 4.75
N ASP A 73 24.15 -0.79 3.65
CA ASP A 73 23.16 -1.87 3.60
C ASP A 73 23.88 -3.20 3.34
N ILE A 74 23.28 -4.31 3.76
CA ILE A 74 23.67 -5.65 3.33
C ILE A 74 22.71 -6.08 2.23
N ARG A 75 23.23 -6.30 1.03
CA ARG A 75 22.46 -6.78 -0.11
C ARG A 75 22.79 -8.24 -0.39
N LEU A 76 21.76 -9.06 -0.46
CA LEU A 76 21.81 -10.46 -0.83
C LEU A 76 21.10 -10.63 -2.17
N VAL A 77 21.79 -11.14 -3.18
CA VAL A 77 21.17 -11.52 -4.45
C VAL A 77 21.06 -13.04 -4.49
N VAL A 78 19.83 -13.56 -4.61
CA VAL A 78 19.52 -14.97 -4.79
C VAL A 78 19.02 -15.16 -6.22
N ALA A 79 19.67 -16.05 -6.96
CA ALA A 79 19.31 -16.33 -8.35
C ALA A 79 18.51 -17.64 -8.41
N GLY A 80 17.22 -17.55 -8.69
CA GLY A 80 16.37 -18.73 -8.82
C GLY A 80 14.89 -18.45 -8.96
N ASP A 81 14.22 -19.30 -9.74
CA ASP A 81 12.78 -19.28 -10.00
C ASP A 81 12.01 -20.25 -9.07
N GLY A 82 12.75 -20.91 -8.16
CA GLY A 82 12.28 -22.01 -7.33
C GLY A 82 11.94 -21.62 -5.89
N LYS A 83 11.75 -22.65 -5.05
CA LYS A 83 11.53 -22.46 -3.61
C LYS A 83 12.83 -21.94 -2.98
N LEU A 84 12.86 -20.69 -2.52
CA LEU A 84 14.04 -20.02 -1.97
C LEU A 84 14.77 -20.79 -0.86
N ARG A 85 14.04 -21.60 -0.07
CA ARG A 85 14.62 -22.53 0.92
C ARG A 85 15.54 -23.62 0.35
N LYS A 86 15.49 -23.85 -0.96
CA LYS A 86 16.33 -24.82 -1.70
C LYS A 86 17.42 -24.13 -2.52
N GLU A 87 17.37 -22.80 -2.66
CA GLU A 87 18.30 -22.06 -3.51
C GLU A 87 19.63 -21.85 -2.79
N THR A 88 20.69 -22.46 -3.33
CA THR A 88 22.05 -22.35 -2.77
C THR A 88 22.87 -21.27 -3.46
N ARG A 89 22.49 -20.86 -4.67
CA ARG A 89 23.20 -19.85 -5.47
C ARG A 89 22.82 -18.44 -5.00
N HIS A 90 23.75 -17.80 -4.33
CA HIS A 90 23.54 -16.46 -3.79
C HIS A 90 24.86 -15.69 -3.70
N LYS A 91 24.76 -14.36 -3.66
CA LYS A 91 25.87 -13.45 -3.41
C LYS A 91 25.45 -12.42 -2.37
N ALA A 92 26.24 -12.26 -1.32
CA ALA A 92 26.07 -11.20 -0.33
C ALA A 92 27.14 -10.12 -0.52
N GLU A 93 26.74 -8.85 -0.53
CA GLU A 93 27.60 -7.69 -0.71
C GLU A 93 27.18 -6.54 0.22
N PHE A 94 28.11 -5.63 0.49
CA PHE A 94 27.78 -4.36 1.14
C PHE A 94 27.42 -3.35 0.06
N THR A 95 26.40 -2.55 0.33
CA THR A 95 25.99 -1.45 -0.54
C THR A 95 26.10 -0.16 0.26
N PRO A 96 27.02 0.76 -0.10
CA PRO A 96 27.12 2.05 0.58
C PRO A 96 25.82 2.84 0.47
N HIS A 97 25.43 3.59 1.51
CA HIS A 97 24.22 4.41 1.48
C HIS A 97 24.23 5.44 0.33
N SER A 98 25.39 5.90 -0.13
CA SER A 98 25.49 6.79 -1.30
C SER A 98 24.92 6.19 -2.59
N GLN A 99 24.82 4.86 -2.68
CA GLN A 99 24.24 4.15 -3.82
C GLN A 99 22.74 3.88 -3.67
N ARG A 100 22.16 4.19 -2.50
CA ARG A 100 20.71 4.15 -2.24
C ARG A 100 20.32 5.49 -1.60
N PRO A 101 19.94 6.53 -2.37
CA PRO A 101 19.46 7.77 -1.79
C PRO A 101 18.25 7.45 -0.90
N SER A 102 18.46 7.38 0.42
CA SER A 102 17.44 6.89 1.33
C SER A 102 16.34 7.94 1.45
N LEU A 103 15.10 7.53 1.23
CA LEU A 103 13.89 8.34 1.40
C LEU A 103 13.54 8.52 2.89
N GLY A 104 14.53 8.89 3.72
CA GLY A 104 14.32 9.32 5.10
C GLY A 104 14.70 8.34 6.21
N TYR A 105 15.16 7.11 5.93
CA TYR A 105 15.71 6.22 6.96
C TYR A 105 17.25 6.29 6.97
N PRO A 106 17.90 6.80 8.03
CA PRO A 106 19.35 6.93 8.10
C PRO A 106 20.06 5.65 8.58
N GLY A 107 19.30 4.64 9.01
CA GLY A 107 19.85 3.35 9.43
C GLY A 107 20.16 2.40 8.26
N ALA A 108 20.78 1.27 8.58
CA ALA A 108 21.09 0.22 7.64
C ALA A 108 19.93 -0.75 7.40
N HIS A 109 19.89 -1.36 6.22
CA HIS A 109 18.93 -2.38 5.82
C HIS A 109 19.60 -3.71 5.50
N LEU A 110 18.82 -4.77 5.65
CA LEU A 110 19.04 -6.03 4.97
C LEU A 110 18.11 -6.08 3.75
N VAL A 111 18.70 -6.24 2.56
CA VAL A 111 17.99 -6.27 1.29
C VAL A 111 18.20 -7.63 0.63
N VAL A 112 17.13 -8.40 0.47
CA VAL A 112 17.13 -9.67 -0.25
C VAL A 112 16.52 -9.45 -1.63
N VAL A 113 17.33 -9.56 -2.67
CA VAL A 113 16.91 -9.51 -4.06
C VAL A 113 16.80 -10.93 -4.60
N VAL A 114 15.61 -11.31 -5.03
CA VAL A 114 15.37 -12.52 -5.80
C VAL A 114 15.22 -12.11 -7.26
N ALA A 115 16.16 -12.56 -8.08
CA ALA A 115 16.14 -12.30 -9.52
C ALA A 115 15.78 -13.57 -10.27
N THR A 116 14.73 -13.46 -11.07
CA THR A 116 14.32 -14.46 -12.08
C THR A 116 14.67 -13.95 -13.46
N HIS A 117 14.47 -14.77 -14.50
CA HIS A 117 14.68 -14.34 -15.89
C HIS A 117 13.77 -13.18 -16.33
N THR A 118 12.61 -13.02 -15.69
CA THR A 118 11.56 -12.09 -16.14
C THR A 118 11.21 -11.01 -15.13
N HIS A 119 11.49 -11.24 -13.83
CA HIS A 119 11.08 -10.36 -12.74
C HIS A 119 12.14 -10.27 -11.65
N GLN A 120 12.22 -9.09 -11.03
CA GLN A 120 13.02 -8.86 -9.83
C GLN A 120 12.11 -8.54 -8.64
N HIS A 121 12.31 -9.26 -7.54
CA HIS A 121 11.68 -8.98 -6.26
C HIS A 121 12.75 -8.54 -5.26
N ALA A 122 12.56 -7.41 -4.59
CA ALA A 122 13.38 -7.02 -3.44
C ALA A 122 12.55 -7.08 -2.16
N PHE A 123 13.16 -7.58 -1.09
CA PHE A 123 12.60 -7.61 0.25
C PHE A 123 13.54 -6.88 1.17
N ILE A 124 13.06 -5.82 1.79
CA ILE A 124 13.85 -4.83 2.49
C ILE A 124 13.35 -4.77 3.93
N MET A 125 14.27 -4.77 4.88
CA MET A 125 13.95 -4.49 6.29
C MET A 125 15.09 -3.72 6.94
N PRO A 126 14.82 -2.91 7.97
CA PRO A 126 15.82 -2.43 8.90
C PRO A 126 16.70 -3.58 9.40
N LEU A 127 18.01 -3.44 9.26
CA LEU A 127 18.96 -4.49 9.63
C LEU A 127 18.81 -4.91 11.09
N GLY A 128 18.53 -3.95 11.99
CA GLY A 128 18.31 -4.21 13.41
C GLY A 128 17.26 -5.28 13.68
N PHE A 129 16.16 -5.32 12.92
CA PHE A 129 15.08 -6.30 13.11
C PHE A 129 15.48 -7.74 12.76
N ALA A 130 16.58 -7.93 12.02
CA ALA A 130 17.13 -9.25 11.69
C ALA A 130 18.18 -9.72 12.72
N LEU A 131 18.55 -8.89 13.69
CA LEU A 131 19.56 -9.21 14.70
C LEU A 131 18.93 -9.84 15.94
N ARG A 132 19.66 -10.76 16.58
CA ARG A 132 19.23 -11.41 17.83
C ARG A 132 18.89 -10.43 18.94
N ALA A 133 19.58 -9.28 18.97
CA ALA A 133 19.38 -8.24 19.97
C ALA A 133 17.97 -7.60 19.94
N LEU A 134 17.19 -7.81 18.87
CA LEU A 134 15.80 -7.34 18.75
C LEU A 134 14.79 -8.49 18.61
N GLU A 135 15.14 -9.72 18.96
CA GLU A 135 14.16 -10.83 18.95
C GLU A 135 12.94 -10.53 19.85
N ASP A 136 13.12 -9.84 20.98
CA ASP A 136 12.05 -9.41 21.88
C ASP A 136 11.06 -8.42 21.23
N VAL A 137 11.53 -7.63 20.24
CA VAL A 137 10.70 -6.72 19.46
C VAL A 137 10.10 -7.47 18.28
N THR A 138 10.94 -8.03 17.43
CA THR A 138 10.53 -8.63 16.16
C THR A 138 9.63 -9.85 16.34
N LEU A 139 9.88 -10.67 17.37
CA LEU A 139 9.10 -11.87 17.67
C LEU A 139 8.03 -11.65 18.75
N ARG A 140 7.74 -10.40 19.09
CA ARG A 140 6.73 -10.06 20.11
C ARG A 140 5.38 -10.69 19.75
N PRO A 141 4.80 -11.54 20.63
CA PRO A 141 3.48 -12.11 20.39
C PRO A 141 2.41 -11.02 20.24
N GLY A 142 1.57 -11.14 19.20
CA GLY A 142 0.55 -10.13 18.89
C GLY A 142 1.11 -8.79 18.40
N GLY A 143 2.41 -8.73 18.07
CA GLY A 143 3.04 -7.55 17.51
C GLY A 143 2.60 -7.30 16.06
N PHE A 144 2.38 -6.03 15.74
CA PHE A 144 2.02 -5.57 14.40
C PHE A 144 3.26 -5.15 13.60
N GLN A 145 3.13 -5.26 12.28
CA GLN A 145 4.10 -4.86 11.27
C GLN A 145 3.45 -3.79 10.39
N VAL A 146 4.20 -2.74 10.07
CA VAL A 146 3.82 -1.76 9.05
C VAL A 146 4.75 -1.94 7.86
N TYR A 147 4.20 -2.05 6.66
CA TYR A 147 4.94 -2.41 5.46
C TYR A 147 4.53 -1.58 4.24
N GLN A 148 5.40 -1.57 3.24
CA GLN A 148 5.16 -0.95 1.94
C GLN A 148 5.39 -1.93 0.80
N HIS A 149 4.55 -1.81 -0.24
CA HIS A 149 4.72 -2.43 -1.53
C HIS A 149 5.03 -1.35 -2.56
N HIS A 150 6.13 -1.53 -3.29
CA HIS A 150 6.52 -0.70 -4.41
C HIS A 150 6.36 -1.51 -5.69
N LEU A 151 5.53 -1.03 -6.62
CA LEU A 151 5.31 -1.66 -7.91
C LEU A 151 5.94 -0.80 -9.01
N TYR A 152 6.90 -1.36 -9.74
CA TYR A 152 7.63 -0.64 -10.78
C TYR A 152 7.09 -1.02 -12.16
N PRO A 153 6.56 -0.06 -12.93
CA PRO A 153 6.05 -0.32 -14.27
C PRO A 153 7.17 -0.64 -15.27
N SER A 154 6.89 -1.53 -16.25
CA SER A 154 7.57 -1.56 -17.56
C SER A 154 7.33 -0.23 -18.25
N THR A 155 8.15 0.10 -19.26
CA THR A 155 8.16 1.35 -20.06
C THR A 155 6.83 1.84 -20.66
N ASP A 156 5.70 1.19 -20.36
CA ASP A 156 4.34 1.47 -20.84
C ASP A 156 3.54 2.38 -19.89
N PRO A 157 2.75 3.33 -20.41
CA PRO A 157 2.10 4.38 -19.63
C PRO A 157 0.96 3.89 -18.73
N LEU A 158 0.81 4.57 -17.58
CA LEU A 158 -0.32 4.47 -16.66
C LEU A 158 -1.61 5.05 -17.29
N LEU A 159 -2.70 4.30 -17.25
CA LEU A 159 -4.02 4.73 -17.73
C LEU A 159 -4.87 5.52 -16.71
N PHE A 160 -4.33 5.91 -15.56
CA PHE A 160 -5.06 6.69 -14.56
C PHE A 160 -4.19 7.76 -13.92
N ALA A 161 -4.24 8.97 -14.47
CA ALA A 161 -3.95 10.19 -13.73
C ALA A 161 -5.05 11.20 -14.03
N PRO A 162 -5.77 11.73 -13.03
CA PRO A 162 -6.60 12.90 -13.25
C PRO A 162 -5.70 14.09 -13.61
N GLN A 163 -6.01 14.77 -14.71
CA GLN A 163 -5.34 16.00 -15.09
C GLN A 163 -5.65 17.10 -14.05
N ILE A 164 -4.61 17.67 -13.45
CA ILE A 164 -4.69 18.92 -12.68
C ILE A 164 -4.11 20.00 -13.60
N ASP A 165 -4.92 20.73 -14.36
CA ASP A 165 -4.38 21.68 -15.34
C ASP A 165 -3.95 23.02 -14.72
N GLY A 166 -2.88 23.56 -15.29
CA GLY A 166 -1.94 24.52 -14.72
C GLY A 166 -0.50 23.97 -14.73
N GLN A 167 -0.36 22.64 -14.71
CA GLN A 167 0.84 21.94 -15.16
C GLN A 167 0.49 21.10 -16.39
N LYS A 168 1.16 21.34 -17.53
CA LYS A 168 1.40 20.28 -18.52
C LYS A 168 2.25 19.21 -17.82
N THR A 169 1.61 18.32 -17.07
CA THR A 169 2.25 17.09 -16.67
C THR A 169 2.14 16.15 -17.86
N GLU A 170 3.11 16.27 -18.78
CA GLU A 170 3.68 15.03 -19.31
C GLU A 170 3.99 14.21 -18.05
N LEU A 171 3.18 13.19 -17.74
CA LEU A 171 3.46 12.30 -16.63
C LEU A 171 4.92 11.88 -16.83
N PRO A 172 5.83 12.16 -15.88
CA PRO A 172 7.22 11.85 -16.07
C PRO A 172 7.35 10.35 -15.88
N TYR A 173 7.01 9.62 -16.94
CA TYR A 173 6.99 8.18 -17.02
C TYR A 173 8.35 7.62 -16.55
N LYS A 174 9.44 8.32 -16.89
CA LYS A 174 10.81 8.06 -16.42
C LYS A 174 11.00 8.21 -14.90
N THR A 175 10.28 9.13 -14.24
CA THR A 175 10.36 9.37 -12.80
C THR A 175 9.54 8.37 -11.99
N LEU A 176 8.41 7.86 -12.53
CA LEU A 176 7.66 6.77 -11.88
C LEU A 176 8.30 5.40 -12.12
N ALA A 177 8.85 5.14 -13.31
CA ALA A 177 9.62 3.94 -13.60
C ALA A 177 10.87 3.80 -12.70
N SER A 178 11.48 4.91 -12.27
CA SER A 178 12.61 4.89 -11.34
C SER A 178 12.21 4.80 -9.87
N SER A 179 10.93 5.05 -9.52
CA SER A 179 10.55 5.29 -8.13
C SER A 179 9.35 4.45 -7.62
N GLY A 180 8.58 3.81 -8.50
CA GLY A 180 7.50 2.87 -8.18
C GLY A 180 6.20 3.50 -7.67
N LEU A 181 5.09 2.79 -7.82
CA LEU A 181 3.81 3.09 -7.13
C LEU A 181 3.79 2.45 -5.74
N LEU A 182 3.16 3.12 -4.79
CA LEU A 182 3.21 2.80 -3.37
C LEU A 182 1.85 2.36 -2.82
N TYR A 183 1.87 1.22 -2.13
CA TYR A 183 0.83 0.84 -1.19
C TYR A 183 1.46 0.65 0.19
N THR A 184 0.80 1.13 1.23
CA THR A 184 1.16 0.92 2.63
C THR A 184 0.07 0.14 3.34
N GLY A 185 0.46 -0.78 4.22
CA GLY A 185 -0.51 -1.47 5.05
C GLY A 185 0.08 -1.87 6.39
N LEU A 186 -0.79 -2.31 7.29
CA LEU A 186 -0.42 -2.93 8.55
C LEU A 186 -0.91 -4.39 8.62
N THR A 187 -0.25 -5.21 9.45
CA THR A 187 -0.73 -6.56 9.79
C THR A 187 -0.18 -7.04 11.12
N GLY A 188 -0.99 -7.79 11.89
CA GLY A 188 -0.57 -8.58 13.05
C GLY A 188 -0.20 -10.04 12.69
N ARG A 189 -0.27 -10.39 11.41
CA ARG A 189 0.19 -11.68 10.85
C ARG A 189 1.65 -11.52 10.38
N SER A 190 2.27 -12.61 9.90
CA SER A 190 3.51 -12.45 9.15
C SER A 190 3.24 -11.73 7.82
N TRP A 191 4.14 -10.82 7.42
CA TRP A 191 4.03 -10.13 6.13
C TRP A 191 3.87 -11.11 4.96
N ALA A 192 4.60 -12.23 4.94
CA ALA A 192 4.48 -13.20 3.84
C ALA A 192 3.07 -13.79 3.73
N ARG A 193 2.39 -14.03 4.85
CA ARG A 193 0.98 -14.45 4.84
C ARG A 193 0.09 -13.35 4.31
N ARG A 194 0.24 -12.12 4.80
CA ARG A 194 -0.55 -10.97 4.34
C ARG A 194 -0.35 -10.69 2.85
N TYR A 195 0.87 -10.84 2.33
CA TYR A 195 1.13 -10.69 0.90
C TYR A 195 0.46 -11.79 0.07
N GLN A 196 0.40 -13.04 0.54
CA GLN A 196 -0.38 -14.08 -0.14
C GLN A 196 -1.88 -13.77 -0.14
N GLU A 197 -2.41 -13.20 0.94
CA GLU A 197 -3.79 -12.72 1.00
C GLU A 197 -4.05 -11.64 -0.06
N HIS A 198 -3.14 -10.65 -0.19
CA HIS A 198 -3.21 -9.66 -1.26
C HIS A 198 -3.16 -10.28 -2.67
N LYS A 199 -2.24 -11.22 -2.92
CA LYS A 199 -2.16 -11.93 -4.21
C LYS A 199 -3.43 -12.71 -4.51
N TYR A 200 -4.00 -13.37 -3.50
CA TYR A 200 -5.23 -14.14 -3.64
C TYR A 200 -6.44 -13.23 -3.90
N ALA A 201 -6.59 -12.14 -3.15
CA ALA A 201 -7.64 -11.14 -3.35
C ALA A 201 -7.52 -10.48 -4.74
N ALA A 202 -6.29 -10.14 -5.15
CA ALA A 202 -6.00 -9.65 -6.48
C ALA A 202 -6.43 -10.67 -7.54
N GLY A 203 -6.00 -11.94 -7.44
CA GLY A 203 -6.38 -12.99 -8.38
C GLY A 203 -7.89 -13.25 -8.47
N ARG A 204 -8.65 -13.00 -7.40
CA ARG A 204 -10.13 -13.08 -7.41
C ARG A 204 -10.83 -11.84 -7.96
N GLY A 205 -10.10 -10.86 -8.48
CA GLY A 205 -10.67 -9.67 -9.11
C GLY A 205 -11.05 -8.55 -8.16
N SER A 206 -10.39 -8.45 -6.99
CA SER A 206 -10.55 -7.28 -6.11
C SER A 206 -10.34 -5.97 -6.89
N GLN A 207 -11.21 -4.98 -6.61
CA GLN A 207 -11.28 -3.69 -7.31
C GLN A 207 -10.49 -2.56 -6.63
N THR A 208 -9.73 -2.86 -5.57
CA THR A 208 -8.81 -1.89 -4.97
C THR A 208 -7.67 -1.54 -5.93
N LEU A 209 -7.20 -0.28 -5.95
CA LEU A 209 -6.12 0.18 -6.83
C LEU A 209 -4.85 -0.68 -6.69
N PHE A 210 -4.45 -1.03 -5.47
CA PHE A 210 -3.30 -1.89 -5.24
C PHE A 210 -3.46 -3.27 -5.89
N HIS A 211 -4.58 -3.96 -5.68
CA HIS A 211 -4.84 -5.26 -6.30
C HIS A 211 -4.94 -5.21 -7.83
N ILE A 212 -5.50 -4.15 -8.41
CA ILE A 212 -5.52 -3.94 -9.87
C ILE A 212 -4.08 -3.75 -10.39
N ALA A 213 -3.29 -2.91 -9.73
CA ALA A 213 -1.88 -2.70 -10.08
C ALA A 213 -1.06 -4.00 -9.94
N LEU A 214 -1.30 -4.77 -8.89
CA LEU A 214 -0.62 -6.04 -8.62
C LEU A 214 -0.91 -7.11 -9.68
N ARG A 215 -2.10 -7.09 -10.31
CA ARG A 215 -2.43 -7.93 -11.47
C ARG A 215 -1.78 -7.48 -12.78
N GLY A 216 -1.15 -6.31 -12.78
CA GLY A 216 -0.57 -5.71 -13.99
C GLY A 216 -1.59 -5.08 -14.93
N GLU A 217 -2.80 -4.76 -14.44
CA GLU A 217 -3.88 -4.24 -15.27
C GLU A 217 -3.76 -2.74 -15.60
N PHE A 218 -2.96 -2.00 -14.83
CA PHE A 218 -2.63 -0.60 -15.14
C PHE A 218 -1.36 -0.50 -15.99
N PHE A 219 -0.42 -1.44 -15.81
CA PHE A 219 0.91 -1.50 -16.40
C PHE A 219 1.50 -2.88 -16.12
N HIS A 220 2.42 -3.35 -16.96
CA HIS A 220 3.17 -4.56 -16.65
C HIS A 220 4.17 -4.28 -15.52
N VAL A 221 4.20 -5.10 -14.47
CA VAL A 221 5.10 -4.92 -13.32
C VAL A 221 6.43 -5.63 -13.59
N VAL A 222 7.53 -4.90 -13.76
CA VAL A 222 8.86 -5.51 -14.04
C VAL A 222 9.67 -5.78 -12.77
N LYS A 223 9.39 -5.01 -11.73
CA LYS A 223 10.07 -5.11 -10.43
C LYS A 223 9.08 -4.81 -9.31
N THR A 224 9.25 -5.52 -8.21
CA THR A 224 8.54 -5.22 -6.96
C THR A 224 9.54 -5.07 -5.82
N GLU A 225 9.27 -4.13 -4.93
CA GLU A 225 9.95 -4.07 -3.65
C GLU A 225 8.93 -4.18 -2.52
N HIS A 226 9.32 -4.88 -1.48
CA HIS A 226 8.55 -5.11 -0.28
C HIS A 226 9.40 -4.63 0.89
N GLU A 227 8.94 -3.59 1.58
CA GLU A 227 9.71 -2.97 2.65
C GLU A 227 8.96 -3.11 3.98
N ILE A 228 9.59 -3.75 4.96
CA ILE A 228 9.12 -3.73 6.35
C ILE A 228 9.59 -2.40 6.94
N LEU A 229 8.65 -1.52 7.27
CA LEU A 229 8.97 -0.24 7.89
C LEU A 229 9.19 -0.40 9.39
N ARG A 230 8.27 -1.10 10.06
CA ARG A 230 8.22 -1.31 11.51
C ARG A 230 7.78 -2.73 11.86
N ALA A 231 8.15 -3.21 13.04
CA ALA A 231 7.84 -4.56 13.51
C ALA A 231 7.63 -4.61 15.01
N GLY A 232 6.78 -5.51 15.50
CA GLY A 232 6.58 -5.72 16.95
C GLY A 232 5.84 -4.59 17.67
N LEU A 233 5.12 -3.76 16.92
CA LEU A 233 4.34 -2.65 17.48
C LEU A 233 3.11 -3.18 18.22
N ASP A 234 2.67 -2.47 19.25
CA ASP A 234 1.28 -2.63 19.69
C ASP A 234 0.33 -2.03 18.65
N ARG A 235 -0.95 -2.38 18.79
CA ARG A 235 -1.98 -2.04 17.80
C ARG A 235 -2.12 -0.53 17.61
N ASP A 236 -2.17 0.24 18.69
CA ASP A 236 -2.44 1.68 18.62
C ASP A 236 -1.27 2.42 17.97
N THR A 237 -0.04 2.03 18.32
CA THR A 237 1.17 2.57 17.66
C THR A 237 1.22 2.18 16.18
N ALA A 238 0.88 0.94 15.82
CA ALA A 238 0.87 0.51 14.42
C ALA A 238 -0.15 1.26 13.57
N VAL A 239 -1.36 1.46 14.10
CA VAL A 239 -2.45 2.26 13.49
C VAL A 239 -1.99 3.70 13.27
N HIS A 240 -1.35 4.31 14.28
CA HIS A 240 -0.83 5.67 14.16
C HIS A 240 0.29 5.78 13.11
N VAL A 241 1.26 4.89 13.14
CA VAL A 241 2.36 4.90 12.16
C VAL A 241 1.83 4.67 10.74
N GLU A 242 0.90 3.74 10.55
CA GLU A 242 0.26 3.50 9.26
C GLU A 242 -0.46 4.75 8.74
N GLU A 243 -1.23 5.44 9.60
CA GLU A 243 -1.91 6.71 9.27
C GLU A 243 -0.93 7.74 8.72
N VAL A 244 0.15 8.01 9.46
CA VAL A 244 1.20 8.96 9.05
C VAL A 244 1.79 8.57 7.71
N VAL A 245 2.18 7.30 7.52
CA VAL A 245 2.82 6.84 6.27
C VAL A 245 1.86 6.91 5.08
N ILE A 246 0.59 6.55 5.28
CA ILE A 246 -0.43 6.61 4.23
C ILE A 246 -0.67 8.05 3.79
N GLU A 247 -0.92 8.94 4.74
CA GLU A 247 -1.18 10.36 4.47
C GLU A 247 0.01 11.06 3.80
N GLU A 248 1.24 10.63 4.07
CA GLU A 248 2.46 11.22 3.53
C GLU A 248 2.87 10.70 2.16
N ARG A 249 2.54 9.45 1.80
CA ARG A 249 3.20 8.79 0.66
C ARG A 249 2.28 8.00 -0.27
N SER A 250 1.21 7.41 0.24
CA SER A 250 0.50 6.36 -0.50
C SER A 250 -1.02 6.59 -0.64
N LEU A 251 -1.59 7.61 0.00
CA LEU A 251 -2.99 7.97 -0.14
C LEU A 251 -3.32 8.53 -1.53
N TYR A 252 -4.11 7.80 -2.29
CA TYR A 252 -4.75 8.27 -3.52
C TYR A 252 -5.99 9.13 -3.21
N PRO A 253 -6.28 10.21 -3.97
CA PRO A 253 -5.48 10.79 -5.06
C PRO A 253 -4.50 11.87 -4.58
N VAL A 254 -4.29 12.02 -3.27
CA VAL A 254 -3.40 13.03 -2.68
C VAL A 254 -1.98 12.90 -3.22
N HIS A 255 -1.52 11.65 -3.35
CA HIS A 255 -0.23 11.30 -3.91
C HIS A 255 -0.38 10.68 -5.29
N GLN A 256 0.31 11.23 -6.28
CA GLN A 256 0.30 10.71 -7.66
C GLN A 256 0.77 9.26 -7.77
N ARG A 257 1.56 8.79 -6.79
CA ARG A 257 2.08 7.42 -6.73
C ARG A 257 1.30 6.50 -5.81
N GLY A 258 0.28 7.02 -5.14
CA GLY A 258 -0.44 6.31 -4.09
C GLY A 258 -1.43 5.29 -4.61
N LEU A 259 -1.53 4.15 -3.92
CA LEU A 259 -2.47 3.07 -4.18
C LEU A 259 -3.43 2.82 -3.01
N ASN A 260 -3.23 3.47 -1.85
CA ASN A 260 -4.19 3.43 -0.74
C ASN A 260 -5.41 4.29 -1.08
N MET A 261 -6.60 3.73 -1.00
CA MET A 261 -7.84 4.43 -1.41
C MET A 261 -8.58 5.08 -0.23
N ILE A 262 -8.12 4.80 0.97
CA ILE A 262 -8.64 5.34 2.23
C ILE A 262 -7.46 5.87 3.05
N PRO A 263 -7.70 6.88 3.92
CA PRO A 263 -6.71 7.27 4.92
C PRO A 263 -6.32 6.07 5.80
N GLY A 264 -5.13 6.11 6.38
CA GLY A 264 -4.73 5.11 7.36
C GLY A 264 -5.37 5.34 8.73
N GLY A 265 -5.08 4.40 9.63
CA GLY A 265 -5.44 4.49 11.04
C GLY A 265 -6.87 4.94 11.35
N ASP A 266 -7.02 5.86 12.29
CA ASP A 266 -8.32 6.25 12.84
C ASP A 266 -9.15 7.05 11.82
N ALA A 267 -8.49 7.84 10.96
CA ALA A 267 -9.14 8.50 9.83
C ALA A 267 -9.74 7.48 8.85
N GLY A 268 -9.01 6.41 8.54
CA GLY A 268 -9.50 5.30 7.71
C GLY A 268 -10.71 4.61 8.31
N LEU A 269 -10.67 4.32 9.62
CA LEU A 269 -11.79 3.70 10.32
C LEU A 269 -13.05 4.60 10.32
N ARG A 270 -12.89 5.92 10.49
CA ARG A 270 -13.99 6.89 10.37
C ARG A 270 -14.56 6.92 8.96
N PHE A 271 -13.68 6.86 7.95
CA PHE A 271 -14.08 6.81 6.54
C PHE A 271 -14.91 5.56 6.25
N LEU A 272 -14.44 4.38 6.65
CA LEU A 272 -15.13 3.11 6.45
C LEU A 272 -16.48 3.04 7.17
N ALA A 273 -16.54 3.54 8.41
CA ALA A 273 -17.78 3.61 9.18
C ALA A 273 -18.86 4.48 8.51
N ARG A 274 -18.47 5.47 7.70
CA ARG A 274 -19.40 6.29 6.90
C ARG A 274 -19.76 5.65 5.54
N LEU A 275 -18.91 4.75 5.03
CA LEU A 275 -19.13 4.06 3.76
C LEU A 275 -20.16 2.94 3.89
N GLY A 276 -20.14 2.18 4.99
CA GLY A 276 -21.16 1.18 5.30
C GLY A 276 -22.48 1.81 5.75
N ARG A 277 -23.62 1.34 5.22
CA ARG A 277 -24.96 1.84 5.62
C ARG A 277 -25.44 1.22 6.93
N SER A 278 -24.91 0.05 7.28
CA SER A 278 -25.14 -0.62 8.56
C SER A 278 -24.08 -0.18 9.58
N GLY A 279 -24.31 0.97 10.22
CA GLY A 279 -23.38 1.62 11.16
C GLY A 279 -23.07 0.86 12.46
N THR A 280 -22.81 -0.45 12.44
CA THR A 280 -22.78 -1.28 13.65
C THR A 280 -21.44 -1.90 14.04
N ARG A 281 -20.32 -1.65 13.33
CA ARG A 281 -18.99 -1.98 13.88
C ARG A 281 -17.86 -1.24 13.17
N ARG A 282 -16.93 -0.63 13.92
CA ARG A 282 -15.65 -0.20 13.33
C ARG A 282 -14.94 -1.46 12.79
N PRO A 283 -14.51 -1.47 11.51
CA PRO A 283 -13.80 -2.61 10.98
C PRO A 283 -12.48 -2.83 11.72
N ASP A 284 -12.00 -4.07 11.69
CA ASP A 284 -10.64 -4.37 12.11
C ASP A 284 -9.66 -3.63 11.17
N PRO A 285 -8.65 -2.88 11.69
CA PRO A 285 -7.65 -2.21 10.86
C PRO A 285 -6.98 -3.14 9.83
N GLU A 286 -6.77 -4.42 10.18
CA GLU A 286 -6.22 -5.40 9.24
C GLU A 286 -7.15 -5.78 8.09
N ALA A 287 -8.45 -5.45 8.21
CA ALA A 287 -9.48 -5.73 7.22
C ALA A 287 -9.93 -4.47 6.45
N GLY A 288 -9.12 -3.41 6.45
CA GLY A 288 -9.48 -2.13 5.85
C GLY A 288 -9.84 -2.22 4.35
N ASP A 289 -9.06 -2.99 3.58
CA ASP A 289 -9.31 -3.19 2.15
C ASP A 289 -10.62 -3.98 1.91
N GLU A 290 -10.84 -5.05 2.68
CA GLU A 290 -12.04 -5.86 2.62
C GLU A 290 -13.28 -5.06 3.01
N ALA A 291 -13.21 -4.29 4.10
CA ALA A 291 -14.28 -3.41 4.56
C ALA A 291 -14.60 -2.31 3.53
N TYR A 292 -13.60 -1.78 2.83
CA TYR A 292 -13.81 -0.84 1.73
C TYR A 292 -14.60 -1.48 0.58
N ILE A 293 -14.20 -2.70 0.18
CA ILE A 293 -14.88 -3.44 -0.89
C ILE A 293 -16.33 -3.76 -0.49
N ASP A 294 -16.55 -4.22 0.75
CA ASP A 294 -17.88 -4.56 1.24
C ASP A 294 -18.79 -3.32 1.30
N GLY A 295 -18.28 -2.20 1.82
CA GLY A 295 -19.02 -0.92 1.82
C GLY A 295 -19.32 -0.41 0.41
N LEU A 296 -18.37 -0.56 -0.53
CA LEU A 296 -18.58 -0.22 -1.94
C LEU A 296 -19.67 -1.11 -2.56
N ASN A 297 -19.63 -2.42 -2.30
CA ASN A 297 -20.62 -3.37 -2.79
C ASN A 297 -22.01 -3.11 -2.18
N GLU A 298 -22.10 -2.77 -0.90
CA GLU A 298 -23.35 -2.37 -0.23
C GLU A 298 -23.92 -1.10 -0.88
N MET A 299 -23.09 -0.08 -1.11
CA MET A 299 -23.50 1.17 -1.76
C MET A 299 -24.01 0.93 -3.19
N LEU A 300 -23.34 0.07 -3.96
CA LEU A 300 -23.75 -0.27 -5.32
C LEU A 300 -24.97 -1.21 -5.35
N GLY A 301 -25.08 -2.13 -4.39
CA GLY A 301 -26.11 -3.17 -4.31
C GLY A 301 -27.45 -2.68 -3.75
N ALA A 302 -27.44 -1.80 -2.74
CA ALA A 302 -28.63 -1.29 -2.04
C ALA A 302 -29.60 -0.50 -2.95
N ARG A 303 -29.26 -0.32 -4.22
CA ARG A 303 -30.07 0.39 -5.20
C ARG A 303 -30.71 -0.50 -6.27
N ARG A 304 -30.28 -1.76 -6.36
CA ARG A 304 -31.07 -2.80 -7.05
C ARG A 304 -32.40 -3.04 -6.33
N THR A 305 -32.43 -2.79 -5.03
CA THR A 305 -33.63 -2.81 -4.18
C THR A 305 -34.32 -1.45 -4.21
N GLY A 306 -35.37 -1.30 -5.03
CA GLY A 306 -36.26 -0.13 -5.04
C GLY A 306 -36.40 0.58 -6.39
N CYS A 307 -35.48 0.35 -7.34
CA CYS A 307 -35.76 0.62 -8.74
C CYS A 307 -36.67 -0.49 -9.27
N ALA A 308 -37.98 -0.35 -9.06
CA ALA A 308 -38.93 -1.10 -9.88
C ALA A 308 -38.63 -0.73 -11.33
N PRO A 309 -38.33 -1.69 -12.22
CA PRO A 309 -38.02 -1.41 -13.60
C PRO A 309 -39.32 -0.91 -14.25
N ASP A 310 -39.56 0.39 -14.24
CA ASP A 310 -40.62 1.03 -15.02
C ASP A 310 -40.21 1.11 -16.50
N ALA A 311 -39.70 -0.01 -17.03
CA ALA A 311 -39.42 -0.30 -18.43
C ALA A 311 -38.59 0.70 -19.25
N SER A 312 -38.19 1.87 -18.73
CA SER A 312 -37.43 2.86 -19.48
C SER A 312 -35.95 2.46 -19.58
N ALA A 313 -35.34 2.70 -20.74
CA ALA A 313 -33.92 2.45 -20.95
C ALA A 313 -33.05 3.27 -19.97
N ILE A 314 -33.52 4.46 -19.57
CA ILE A 314 -32.82 5.35 -18.64
C ILE A 314 -32.80 4.77 -17.22
N ALA A 315 -33.91 4.21 -16.72
CA ALA A 315 -33.93 3.59 -15.39
C ALA A 315 -32.97 2.40 -15.31
N ARG A 316 -32.85 1.62 -16.39
CA ARG A 316 -31.87 0.52 -16.48
C ARG A 316 -30.43 1.04 -16.52
N LEU A 317 -30.12 2.01 -17.37
CA LEU A 317 -28.80 2.65 -17.40
C LEU A 317 -28.45 3.24 -16.03
N TRP A 318 -29.39 3.89 -15.36
CA TRP A 318 -29.17 4.44 -14.03
C TRP A 318 -28.93 3.35 -12.96
N ALA A 319 -29.54 2.17 -13.08
CA ALA A 319 -29.34 1.07 -12.13
C ALA A 319 -28.07 0.25 -12.41
N GLU A 320 -27.73 0.04 -13.68
CA GLU A 320 -26.73 -0.94 -14.12
C GLU A 320 -25.43 -0.29 -14.60
N ASP A 321 -25.50 0.92 -15.17
CA ASP A 321 -24.36 1.63 -15.76
C ASP A 321 -23.84 2.70 -14.78
N LEU A 322 -22.66 2.45 -14.22
CA LEU A 322 -22.00 3.38 -13.31
C LEU A 322 -21.45 4.61 -14.04
N ASP A 323 -20.96 4.44 -15.26
CA ASP A 323 -20.39 5.54 -16.04
C ASP A 323 -21.48 6.52 -16.48
N PHE A 324 -22.63 5.99 -16.90
CA PHE A 324 -23.83 6.79 -17.18
C PHE A 324 -24.26 7.61 -15.96
N ARG A 325 -24.35 6.98 -14.78
CA ARG A 325 -24.72 7.68 -13.53
C ARG A 325 -23.74 8.79 -13.19
N ILE A 326 -22.45 8.52 -13.30
CA ILE A 326 -21.41 9.50 -13.00
C ILE A 326 -21.46 10.64 -14.01
N GLY A 327 -21.58 10.35 -15.29
CA GLY A 327 -21.77 11.37 -16.33
C GLY A 327 -23.00 12.24 -16.07
N ALA A 328 -24.13 11.64 -15.72
CA ALA A 328 -25.37 12.38 -15.45
C ALA A 328 -25.34 13.18 -14.13
N THR A 329 -24.63 12.67 -13.11
CA THR A 329 -24.57 13.30 -11.79
C THR A 329 -23.46 14.36 -11.71
N CYS A 330 -22.28 14.06 -12.24
CA CYS A 330 -21.06 14.87 -12.16
C CYS A 330 -20.70 15.59 -13.46
N GLY A 331 -21.39 15.37 -14.58
CA GLY A 331 -21.00 15.91 -15.89
C GLY A 331 -21.15 17.42 -16.05
N ARG A 332 -22.01 18.07 -15.27
CA ARG A 332 -22.18 19.54 -15.35
C ARG A 332 -21.07 20.28 -14.59
N ALA A 333 -20.57 21.36 -15.18
CA ALA A 333 -19.47 22.17 -14.62
C ALA A 333 -19.82 22.86 -13.28
N ASP A 334 -21.10 23.06 -12.98
CA ASP A 334 -21.61 23.61 -11.72
C ASP A 334 -21.75 22.56 -10.60
N ARG A 335 -21.39 21.30 -10.88
CA ARG A 335 -21.43 20.18 -9.93
C ARG A 335 -20.02 19.70 -9.60
N LEU A 336 -19.87 19.14 -8.40
CA LEU A 336 -18.63 18.50 -8.00
C LEU A 336 -18.31 17.34 -8.96
N SER A 337 -17.04 17.28 -9.40
CA SER A 337 -16.53 16.11 -10.12
C SER A 337 -16.37 14.92 -9.18
N GLN A 338 -16.24 13.72 -9.74
CA GLN A 338 -15.94 12.54 -8.94
C GLN A 338 -14.66 12.71 -8.11
N LEU A 339 -13.63 13.31 -8.70
CA LEU A 339 -12.37 13.57 -8.01
C LEU A 339 -12.55 14.52 -6.82
N GLN A 340 -13.33 15.60 -6.99
CA GLN A 340 -13.65 16.52 -5.89
C GLN A 340 -14.47 15.83 -4.78
N ILE A 341 -15.39 14.93 -5.15
CA ILE A 341 -16.16 14.13 -4.20
C ILE A 341 -15.24 13.23 -3.37
N THR A 342 -14.29 12.55 -4.03
CA THR A 342 -13.29 11.69 -3.38
C THR A 342 -12.43 12.48 -2.40
N PHE A 343 -11.86 13.61 -2.83
CA PHE A 343 -11.04 14.47 -1.97
C PHE A 343 -11.81 14.99 -0.76
N ALA A 344 -13.05 15.48 -0.95
CA ALA A 344 -13.86 15.97 0.17
C ALA A 344 -14.12 14.89 1.23
N ARG A 345 -14.46 13.67 0.82
CA ARG A 345 -14.71 12.57 1.77
C ARG A 345 -13.46 12.15 2.52
N ILE A 346 -12.32 12.08 1.82
CA ILE A 346 -11.01 11.80 2.41
C ILE A 346 -10.65 12.88 3.44
N TRP A 347 -10.65 14.17 3.06
CA TRP A 347 -10.28 15.26 3.95
C TRP A 347 -11.23 15.42 5.13
N SER A 348 -12.53 15.17 4.93
CA SER A 348 -13.50 15.13 6.04
C SER A 348 -13.21 13.99 7.02
N ALA A 349 -12.76 12.83 6.55
CA ALA A 349 -12.36 11.73 7.43
C ALA A 349 -11.08 12.06 8.22
N CYS A 350 -10.16 12.82 7.62
CA CYS A 350 -9.01 13.45 8.29
C CYS A 350 -9.40 14.62 9.22
N GLY A 351 -10.69 14.89 9.43
CA GLY A 351 -11.20 15.88 10.39
C GLY A 351 -11.18 17.33 9.91
N TRP A 352 -11.00 17.58 8.61
CA TRP A 352 -11.05 18.94 8.08
C TRP A 352 -12.48 19.49 8.08
N ASP A 353 -12.62 20.77 8.36
CA ASP A 353 -13.90 21.48 8.27
C ASP A 353 -14.32 21.77 6.82
N GLU A 354 -15.60 22.08 6.65
CA GLU A 354 -16.23 22.24 5.32
C GLU A 354 -15.65 23.41 4.52
N ASP A 355 -15.27 24.51 5.18
CA ASP A 355 -14.73 25.71 4.52
C ASP A 355 -13.32 25.46 4.01
N LYS A 356 -12.49 24.81 4.83
CA LYS A 356 -11.14 24.36 4.44
C LYS A 356 -11.21 23.39 3.26
N ILE A 357 -12.13 22.42 3.30
CA ILE A 357 -12.34 21.47 2.19
C ILE A 357 -12.76 22.21 0.93
N ALA A 358 -13.77 23.08 0.99
CA ALA A 358 -14.23 23.84 -0.18
C ALA A 358 -13.11 24.70 -0.79
N GLY A 359 -12.32 25.37 0.06
CA GLY A 359 -11.17 26.15 -0.36
C GLY A 359 -10.13 25.31 -1.12
N LYS A 360 -9.87 24.08 -0.67
CA LYS A 360 -8.90 23.16 -1.29
C LYS A 360 -9.42 22.43 -2.52
N LEU A 361 -10.74 22.26 -2.64
CA LEU A 361 -11.38 21.68 -3.82
C LEU A 361 -11.42 22.65 -5.01
N ASN A 362 -11.31 23.96 -4.78
CA ASN A 362 -11.32 24.95 -5.85
C ASN A 362 -10.14 24.73 -6.81
N GLY A 363 -10.46 24.63 -8.10
CA GLY A 363 -9.48 24.41 -9.17
C GLY A 363 -9.19 22.95 -9.47
N ILE A 364 -9.62 22.01 -8.61
CA ILE A 364 -9.55 20.58 -8.92
C ILE A 364 -10.52 20.28 -10.06
N ASP A 365 -10.03 19.60 -11.10
CA ASP A 365 -10.80 19.29 -12.32
C ASP A 365 -11.41 20.54 -12.98
N HIS A 366 -10.74 21.70 -12.88
CA HIS A 366 -11.20 22.99 -13.43
C HIS A 366 -12.55 23.47 -12.90
N ARG A 367 -12.94 23.00 -11.72
CA ARG A 367 -14.24 23.31 -11.12
C ARG A 367 -14.10 24.12 -9.85
N ARG A 368 -15.15 24.88 -9.55
CA ARG A 368 -15.30 25.56 -8.27
C ARG A 368 -16.11 24.67 -7.33
N ALA A 369 -15.75 24.70 -6.06
CA ALA A 369 -16.49 24.10 -4.99
C ALA A 369 -16.86 25.20 -3.97
N ASN A 370 -18.04 25.11 -3.40
CA ASN A 370 -18.45 25.96 -2.29
C ASN A 370 -18.81 25.12 -1.06
N THR A 371 -18.77 25.75 0.11
CA THR A 371 -19.07 25.13 1.40
C THR A 371 -20.44 24.45 1.40
N GLY A 372 -21.45 25.04 0.75
CA GLY A 372 -22.79 24.44 0.66
C GLY A 372 -22.82 23.12 -0.12
N GLN A 373 -22.05 23.00 -1.20
CA GLN A 373 -21.90 21.74 -1.94
C GLN A 373 -21.18 20.69 -1.09
N VAL A 374 -20.10 21.09 -0.39
CA VAL A 374 -19.34 20.20 0.50
C VAL A 374 -20.24 19.69 1.64
N ARG A 375 -20.98 20.57 2.30
CA ARG A 375 -21.93 20.20 3.35
C ARG A 375 -22.94 19.16 2.89
N ARG A 376 -23.60 19.40 1.75
CA ARG A 376 -24.58 18.45 1.18
C ARG A 376 -23.96 17.12 0.78
N LEU A 377 -22.72 17.13 0.31
CA LEU A 377 -21.98 15.90 0.01
C LEU A 377 -21.72 15.11 1.30
N LEU A 378 -21.15 15.76 2.32
CA LEU A 378 -20.72 15.11 3.55
C LEU A 378 -21.89 14.68 4.45
N SER A 379 -23.02 15.38 4.40
CA SER A 379 -24.25 15.01 5.08
C SER A 379 -25.04 13.91 4.36
N GLY A 380 -24.55 13.45 3.22
CA GLY A 380 -25.24 12.47 2.38
C GLY A 380 -26.55 12.97 1.75
N GLN A 381 -26.67 14.27 1.48
CA GLN A 381 -27.82 14.82 0.73
C GLN A 381 -27.57 14.82 -0.79
N SER A 382 -26.32 14.66 -1.22
CA SER A 382 -25.92 14.64 -2.63
C SER A 382 -24.78 13.66 -2.87
N TYR A 383 -24.69 13.11 -4.08
CA TYR A 383 -23.61 12.23 -4.54
C TYR A 383 -23.42 10.92 -3.76
N ASN A 384 -24.40 10.48 -2.95
CA ASN A 384 -24.34 9.22 -2.18
C ASN A 384 -24.06 7.97 -3.01
N GLU A 385 -24.34 8.04 -4.31
CA GLU A 385 -24.23 6.92 -5.24
C GLU A 385 -22.95 6.98 -6.07
N ILE A 386 -22.17 8.04 -5.90
CA ILE A 386 -20.91 8.22 -6.60
C ILE A 386 -19.81 7.60 -5.75
N PRO A 387 -19.13 6.54 -6.22
CA PRO A 387 -18.05 5.90 -5.48
C PRO A 387 -16.80 6.76 -5.44
N ASN A 388 -15.98 6.56 -4.40
CA ASN A 388 -14.71 7.26 -4.21
C ASN A 388 -13.65 6.87 -5.24
N VAL A 389 -13.70 5.64 -5.74
CA VAL A 389 -12.90 5.18 -6.87
C VAL A 389 -13.78 4.32 -7.75
N LEU A 390 -13.60 4.46 -9.07
CA LEU A 390 -14.31 3.65 -10.06
C LEU A 390 -13.84 2.20 -9.97
N PRO A 391 -14.71 1.24 -9.62
CA PRO A 391 -14.43 -0.15 -9.94
C PRO A 391 -14.43 -0.27 -11.47
N LYS A 392 -13.47 -1.00 -12.05
CA LYS A 392 -13.56 -1.31 -13.48
C LYS A 392 -14.83 -2.11 -13.71
N ALA A 393 -15.61 -1.75 -14.74
CA ALA A 393 -16.71 -2.59 -15.21
C ALA A 393 -16.16 -4.00 -15.43
N GLY A 394 -16.60 -4.96 -14.61
CA GLY A 394 -16.25 -6.35 -14.84
C GLY A 394 -16.74 -6.71 -16.23
N LYS A 395 -15.90 -7.33 -17.07
CA LYS A 395 -16.43 -8.05 -18.23
C LYS A 395 -17.52 -8.98 -17.67
N PRO A 396 -18.75 -8.96 -18.20
CA PRO A 396 -19.74 -9.96 -17.82
C PRO A 396 -19.07 -11.32 -18.01
N ARG A 397 -19.20 -12.21 -17.01
CA ARG A 397 -18.74 -13.59 -17.16
C ARG A 397 -19.45 -14.14 -18.40
N GLY A 398 -18.73 -14.25 -19.51
CA GLY A 398 -19.20 -15.03 -20.64
C GLY A 398 -19.42 -16.43 -20.13
N ARG A 399 -20.57 -17.04 -20.46
CA ARG A 399 -20.71 -18.48 -20.36
C ARG A 399 -19.52 -19.10 -21.09
N ASP A 400 -18.85 -20.05 -20.43
CA ASP A 400 -17.88 -20.90 -21.11
C ASP A 400 -18.56 -21.53 -22.33
N PRO A 401 -17.99 -21.46 -23.54
CA PRO A 401 -18.57 -22.09 -24.72
C PRO A 401 -18.51 -23.62 -24.73
N ASP A 402 -17.99 -24.27 -23.69
CA ASP A 402 -17.65 -25.70 -23.69
C ASP A 402 -18.67 -26.60 -22.95
N GLU A 403 -19.90 -26.12 -22.70
CA GLU A 403 -20.94 -26.93 -22.02
C GLU A 403 -22.09 -27.44 -22.91
N ASP A 404 -21.95 -27.42 -24.23
CA ASP A 404 -22.91 -28.08 -25.14
C ASP A 404 -22.21 -29.00 -26.15
N ASP A 405 -21.85 -30.22 -25.73
CA ASP A 405 -21.92 -31.39 -26.60
C ASP A 405 -22.13 -32.70 -25.81
N PRO A 406 -23.35 -33.25 -25.80
CA PRO A 406 -23.58 -34.65 -25.57
C PRO A 406 -24.26 -35.28 -26.79
N SER A 407 -23.53 -35.52 -27.88
CA SER A 407 -23.98 -36.44 -28.92
C SER A 407 -22.85 -37.12 -29.70
N GLY A 408 -22.08 -37.97 -29.02
CA GLY A 408 -21.32 -39.04 -29.65
C GLY A 408 -22.18 -40.29 -29.82
N SER A 409 -22.62 -40.54 -31.05
CA SER A 409 -22.99 -41.88 -31.56
C SER A 409 -21.75 -42.55 -32.16
#